data_AF-A0A0M1JBJ9-F1
#
_entry.id   AF-A0A0M1JBJ9-F1
#
_cell.length_a   1.000
_cell.length_b   1.000
_cell.length_c   1.000
_cell.angle_alpha   90.00
_cell.angle_beta   90.00
_cell.angle_gamma   90.00
#
_symmetry.space_group_name_H-M   'P 1'
#
loop_
_entity.id
_entity.type
_entity.pdbx_description
1 polymer ?
#
loop_
_entity_poly.entity_id
_entity_poly.type
_entity_poly.pdbx_seq_one_letter_code
_entity_poly.pdbx_strand_id
1 'polypeptide(L)'
;MNKFCVYIIKWTFKRDMPKLEDHSQQIIRIQESDTRQMVDIANLLPKQSIKSLGCMFSPTLKSNVQEKLVQQKVMSLSMTLARATTINIAWVHYNTVYLSAMRYKLSQATISHNKLAEFEKSYINQLLPKLGYTRNFPRAVVHALVELGALGFNHYPQYKVKRNVSIKSSMFDFNKP
;
A
#
# COMPACT_ATOMS: atom_id res chain seq x y z
N MET A 1 -17.35 20.51 -10.71
CA MET A 1 -16.29 19.75 -10.00
C MET A 1 -15.74 18.69 -10.93
N ASN A 2 -14.45 18.77 -11.28
CA ASN A 2 -13.80 17.79 -12.16
C ASN A 2 -13.75 16.42 -11.46
N LYS A 3 -14.57 15.47 -11.93
CA LYS A 3 -14.66 14.10 -11.35
C LYS A 3 -13.56 13.17 -11.83
N PHE A 4 -12.73 13.59 -12.79
CA PHE A 4 -11.77 12.74 -13.48
C PHE A 4 -10.33 13.23 -13.26
N CYS A 5 -9.44 12.27 -13.04
CA CYS A 5 -7.99 12.48 -12.95
C CYS A 5 -7.36 11.66 -14.08
N VAL A 6 -6.59 12.30 -14.95
CA VAL A 6 -5.99 11.64 -16.11
C VAL A 6 -4.47 11.66 -15.98
N TYR A 7 -3.86 10.53 -16.34
CA TYR A 7 -2.42 10.37 -16.44
C TYR A 7 -2.07 9.95 -17.86
N ILE A 8 -1.20 10.71 -18.52
CA ILE A 8 -0.50 10.23 -19.71
C ILE A 8 0.76 9.53 -19.25
N ILE A 9 0.86 8.24 -19.59
CA ILE A 9 1.98 7.38 -19.27
C ILE A 9 2.63 6.98 -20.58
N LYS A 10 3.88 7.40 -20.80
CA LYS A 10 4.67 6.97 -21.95
C LYS A 10 5.90 6.22 -21.48
N TRP A 11 6.00 4.97 -21.93
CA TRP A 11 7.16 4.13 -21.69
C TRP A 11 8.08 4.17 -22.91
N THR A 12 9.36 4.48 -22.70
CA THR A 12 10.38 4.29 -23.72
C THR A 12 11.24 3.10 -23.39
N PHE A 13 11.24 2.13 -24.31
CA PHE A 13 11.98 0.89 -24.20
C PHE A 13 13.32 1.08 -24.93
N LYS A 14 14.35 1.52 -24.20
CA LYS A 14 15.74 1.42 -24.66
C LYS A 14 16.30 0.07 -24.18
N ARG A 15 17.24 -0.50 -24.95
CA ARG A 15 17.68 -1.93 -24.96
C ARG A 15 17.74 -2.68 -23.63
N ASP A 16 17.94 -2.02 -22.48
CA ASP A 16 18.08 -2.72 -21.20
C ASP A 16 17.03 -2.42 -20.13
N MET A 17 16.28 -1.29 -20.17
CA MET A 17 15.20 -1.01 -19.20
C MET A 17 14.12 -0.05 -19.71
N PRO A 18 12.83 -0.31 -19.45
CA PRO A 18 11.75 0.64 -19.72
C PRO A 18 11.92 1.88 -18.84
N LYS A 19 11.97 3.06 -19.46
CA LYS A 19 11.97 4.35 -18.77
C LYS A 19 10.62 5.03 -18.94
N LEU A 20 10.13 5.61 -17.85
CA LEU A 20 8.92 6.43 -17.86
C LEU A 20 9.29 7.86 -18.24
N GLU A 21 8.73 8.39 -19.32
CA GLU A 21 8.88 9.79 -19.70
C GLU A 21 7.85 10.66 -18.97
N ASP A 22 8.28 11.87 -18.57
CA ASP A 22 7.42 12.85 -17.93
C ASP A 22 6.79 13.75 -19.00
N HIS A 23 5.46 13.73 -19.08
CA HIS A 23 4.67 14.55 -19.99
C HIS A 23 3.66 15.44 -19.25
N SER A 24 3.97 15.80 -18.01
CA SER A 24 3.10 16.60 -17.13
C SER A 24 2.68 17.97 -17.69
N GLN A 25 3.34 18.49 -18.72
CA GLN A 25 2.99 19.76 -19.37
C GLN A 25 1.99 19.62 -20.53
N GLN A 26 1.57 18.42 -20.90
CA GLN A 26 0.61 18.23 -21.99
C GLN A 26 -0.83 18.48 -21.51
N ILE A 27 -1.57 19.29 -22.27
CA ILE A 27 -3.00 19.54 -22.05
C ILE A 27 -3.78 18.55 -22.93
N ILE A 28 -4.69 17.80 -22.32
CA ILE A 28 -5.57 16.88 -23.05
C ILE A 28 -6.86 17.62 -23.36
N ARG A 29 -7.22 17.71 -24.64
CA ARG A 29 -8.51 18.24 -25.05
C ARG A 29 -9.44 17.09 -25.38
N ILE A 30 -10.57 16.99 -24.68
CA ILE A 30 -11.60 15.98 -24.94
C ILE A 30 -12.86 16.69 -25.41
N GLN A 31 -13.51 16.15 -26.44
CA GLN A 31 -14.83 16.59 -26.84
C GLN A 31 -15.89 15.84 -26.04
N GLU A 32 -16.75 16.56 -25.33
CA GLU A 32 -17.85 15.96 -24.57
C GLU A 32 -18.94 15.46 -25.52
N SER A 33 -19.43 14.23 -25.31
CA SER A 33 -20.40 13.59 -26.20
C SER A 33 -21.74 14.32 -26.26
N ASP A 34 -22.23 14.79 -25.11
CA ASP A 34 -23.57 15.37 -24.98
C ASP A 34 -23.60 16.83 -25.47
N THR A 35 -22.61 17.62 -25.09
CA THR A 35 -22.54 19.07 -25.28
C THR A 35 -21.71 19.48 -26.50
N ARG A 36 -20.94 18.54 -27.08
CA ARG A 36 -19.94 18.76 -28.15
C ARG A 36 -18.90 19.83 -27.84
N GLN A 37 -18.82 20.29 -26.60
CA GLN A 37 -17.86 21.28 -26.13
C GLN A 37 -16.49 20.63 -25.91
N MET A 38 -15.44 21.38 -26.19
CA MET A 38 -14.07 20.97 -25.91
C MET A 38 -13.74 21.32 -24.47
N VAL A 39 -13.33 20.33 -23.69
CA VAL A 39 -12.91 20.49 -22.30
C VAL A 39 -11.42 20.17 -22.18
N ASP A 40 -10.68 21.12 -21.62
CA ASP A 40 -9.26 20.95 -21.31
C ASP A 40 -9.12 20.24 -19.97
N ILE A 41 -8.49 19.06 -19.98
CA ILE A 41 -8.17 18.26 -18.80
C ILE A 41 -6.67 18.39 -18.52
N ALA A 42 -6.35 18.80 -17.30
CA ALA A 42 -4.98 18.85 -16.83
C ALA A 42 -4.41 17.43 -16.66
N ASN A 43 -3.28 17.15 -17.30
CA ASN A 43 -2.53 15.91 -17.10
C ASN A 43 -1.82 15.96 -15.74
N LEU A 44 -2.01 14.93 -14.91
CA LEU A 44 -1.32 14.83 -13.64
C LEU A 44 0.08 14.25 -13.81
N LEU A 45 1.02 14.68 -12.97
CA LEU A 45 2.37 14.12 -12.93
C LEU A 45 2.30 12.61 -12.61
N PRO A 46 3.03 11.73 -13.32
CA PRO A 46 3.03 10.29 -13.03
C PRO A 46 3.52 9.91 -11.61
N LYS A 47 4.16 10.85 -10.92
CA LYS A 47 4.59 10.73 -9.51
C LYS A 47 3.51 11.20 -8.52
N GLN A 48 2.59 12.05 -8.97
CA GLN A 48 1.51 12.55 -8.14
C GLN A 48 0.56 11.41 -7.82
N SER A 49 0.26 11.23 -6.54
CA SER A 49 -0.64 10.19 -6.09
C SER A 49 -2.08 10.71 -6.03
N ILE A 50 -3.03 9.90 -6.51
CA ILE A 50 -4.47 10.15 -6.36
C ILE A 50 -5.06 9.20 -5.33
N LYS A 51 -6.12 9.66 -4.67
CA LYS A 51 -6.90 8.82 -3.75
C LYS A 51 -7.91 8.01 -4.55
N SER A 52 -7.76 6.69 -4.52
CA SER A 52 -8.77 5.75 -5.04
C SER A 52 -9.11 4.73 -3.94
N LEU A 53 -10.40 4.51 -3.69
CA LEU A 53 -10.88 3.55 -2.69
C LEU A 53 -10.21 3.69 -1.30
N GLY A 54 -9.85 4.91 -0.90
CA GLY A 54 -9.19 5.17 0.40
C GLY A 54 -7.68 4.83 0.47
N CYS A 55 -7.06 4.49 -0.67
CA CYS A 55 -5.62 4.31 -0.84
C CYS A 55 -5.06 5.34 -1.83
N MET A 56 -3.81 5.73 -1.63
CA MET A 56 -3.09 6.63 -2.54
C MET A 56 -2.31 5.81 -3.56
N PHE A 57 -2.55 6.07 -4.84
CA PHE A 57 -1.88 5.40 -5.95
C PHE A 57 -1.19 6.41 -6.84
N SER A 58 0.02 6.07 -7.28
CA SER A 58 0.70 6.75 -8.38
C SER A 58 0.93 5.76 -9.51
N PRO A 59 0.90 6.20 -10.78
CA PRO A 59 1.30 5.39 -11.93
C PRO A 59 2.68 4.75 -11.80
N THR A 60 3.60 5.44 -11.12
CA THR A 60 4.95 4.95 -10.82
C THR A 60 4.99 3.85 -9.74
N LEU A 61 3.84 3.53 -9.13
CA LEU A 61 3.67 2.55 -8.05
C LEU A 61 4.54 2.80 -6.82
N LYS A 62 5.27 3.91 -6.76
CA LYS A 62 6.06 4.36 -5.60
C LYS A 62 5.33 5.54 -4.99
N SER A 63 4.53 5.27 -3.96
CA SER A 63 3.80 6.32 -3.25
C SER A 63 4.31 6.47 -1.82
N ASN A 64 5.29 7.36 -1.65
CA ASN A 64 5.73 7.82 -0.32
C ASN A 64 4.55 8.38 0.50
N VAL A 65 3.52 8.89 -0.18
CA VAL A 65 2.31 9.42 0.46
C VAL A 65 1.53 8.28 1.12
N GLN A 66 1.30 7.17 0.41
CA GLN A 66 0.62 6.00 1.00
C GLN A 66 1.41 5.43 2.18
N GLU A 67 2.73 5.34 2.07
CA GLU A 67 3.59 4.88 3.17
C GLU A 67 3.44 5.76 4.41
N LYS A 68 3.49 7.09 4.26
CA LYS A 68 3.26 8.03 5.36
C LYS A 68 1.87 7.88 5.98
N LEU A 69 0.83 7.69 5.17
CA LEU A 69 -0.53 7.49 5.67
C LEU A 69 -0.67 6.18 6.47
N VAL A 70 -0.03 5.10 6.02
CA VAL A 70 0.02 3.84 6.76
C VAL A 70 0.77 4.04 8.07
N GLN A 71 1.92 4.71 8.05
CA GLN A 71 2.70 5.01 9.26
C GLN A 71 1.90 5.82 10.29
N GLN A 72 1.23 6.88 9.85
CA GLN A 72 0.36 7.69 10.71
C GLN A 72 -0.78 6.86 11.30
N LYS A 73 -1.38 5.97 10.50
CA LYS A 73 -2.44 5.08 10.99
C LYS A 73 -1.93 4.08 12.02
N VAL A 74 -0.75 3.49 11.80
CA VAL A 74 -0.09 2.60 12.76
C VAL A 74 0.20 3.35 14.07
N MET A 75 0.75 4.56 13.98
CA MET A 75 1.03 5.39 15.15
C MET A 75 -0.25 5.72 15.93
N SER A 76 -1.31 6.13 15.23
CA SER A 76 -2.63 6.39 15.83
C SER A 76 -3.17 5.18 16.57
N LEU A 77 -3.16 3.99 15.95
CA LEU A 77 -3.63 2.76 16.59
C LEU A 77 -2.75 2.33 17.76
N SER A 78 -1.45 2.61 17.68
CA SER A 78 -0.51 2.33 18.77
C SER A 78 -0.79 3.22 19.99
N MET A 79 -1.09 4.51 19.76
CA MET A 79 -1.53 5.42 20.82
C MET A 79 -2.85 4.99 21.46
N THR A 80 -3.81 4.51 20.66
CA THR A 80 -5.05 3.93 21.20
C THR A 80 -4.77 2.70 22.06
N LEU A 81 -3.91 1.80 21.58
CA LEU A 81 -3.49 0.60 22.32
C LEU A 81 -2.79 0.95 23.65
N ALA A 82 -2.01 2.04 23.71
CA ALA A 82 -1.35 2.47 24.93
C ALA A 82 -2.34 2.69 26.10
N ARG A 83 -3.59 3.08 25.77
CA ARG A 83 -4.69 3.30 26.73
C ARG A 83 -5.35 1.99 27.18
N ALA A 84 -5.06 0.86 26.54
CA ALA A 84 -5.57 -0.44 26.98
C ALA A 84 -5.02 -0.78 28.37
N THR A 85 -5.91 -1.10 29.30
CA THR A 85 -5.61 -1.42 30.70
C THR A 85 -5.53 -2.92 30.96
N THR A 86 -6.25 -3.74 30.19
CA THR A 86 -6.26 -5.21 30.37
C THR A 86 -5.69 -5.94 29.16
N ILE A 87 -5.13 -7.13 29.41
CA ILE A 87 -4.60 -8.05 28.39
C ILE A 87 -5.67 -8.37 27.34
N ASN A 88 -6.90 -8.67 27.79
CA ASN A 88 -8.02 -8.99 26.91
C ASN A 88 -8.37 -7.83 25.98
N ILE A 89 -8.39 -6.58 26.47
CA ILE A 89 -8.64 -5.40 25.63
C ILE A 89 -7.53 -5.22 24.61
N ALA A 90 -6.26 -5.40 25.00
CA ALA A 90 -5.12 -5.31 24.08
C ALA A 90 -5.20 -6.38 22.97
N TRP A 91 -5.57 -7.61 23.34
CA TRP A 91 -5.74 -8.72 22.40
C TRP A 91 -6.91 -8.50 21.43
N VAL A 92 -8.06 -8.05 21.94
CA VAL A 92 -9.22 -7.69 21.13
C VAL A 92 -8.86 -6.54 20.18
N HIS A 93 -8.21 -5.48 20.68
CA HIS A 93 -7.79 -4.34 19.86
C HIS A 93 -6.86 -4.77 18.71
N TYR A 94 -5.92 -5.69 18.97
CA TYR A 94 -5.08 -6.24 17.90
C TYR A 94 -5.92 -6.98 16.83
N ASN A 95 -6.76 -7.93 17.25
CA ASN A 95 -7.46 -8.80 16.32
C ASN A 95 -8.58 -8.10 15.54
N THR A 96 -9.38 -7.24 16.19
CA THR A 96 -10.59 -6.67 15.59
C THR A 96 -10.34 -5.31 14.96
N VAL A 97 -9.51 -4.47 15.59
CA VAL A 97 -9.30 -3.08 15.13
C VAL A 97 -8.06 -2.99 14.25
N TYR A 98 -6.91 -3.43 14.77
CA TYR A 98 -5.64 -3.22 14.09
C TYR A 98 -5.52 -4.04 12.81
N LEU A 99 -5.75 -5.36 12.87
CA LEU A 99 -5.66 -6.22 11.70
C LEU A 99 -6.65 -5.82 10.61
N SER A 100 -7.91 -5.55 10.97
CA SER A 100 -8.94 -5.14 10.01
C SER A 100 -8.58 -3.82 9.31
N ALA A 101 -8.09 -2.83 10.06
CA ALA A 101 -7.71 -1.53 9.51
C ALA A 101 -6.49 -1.62 8.58
N MET A 102 -5.57 -2.54 8.85
CA MET A 102 -4.32 -2.69 8.10
C MET A 102 -4.50 -3.59 6.88
N ARG A 103 -5.21 -4.71 6.99
CA ARG A 103 -5.36 -5.72 5.93
C ARG A 103 -5.80 -5.12 4.59
N TYR A 104 -6.79 -4.23 4.60
CA TYR A 104 -7.27 -3.58 3.38
C TYR A 104 -6.26 -2.60 2.77
N LYS A 105 -5.58 -1.81 3.59
CA LYS A 105 -4.59 -0.82 3.11
C LYS A 105 -3.33 -1.49 2.58
N LEU A 106 -2.91 -2.58 3.22
CA LEU A 106 -1.69 -3.29 2.87
C LEU A 106 -1.85 -4.15 1.61
N SER A 107 -3.04 -4.71 1.36
CA SER A 107 -3.28 -5.51 0.15
C SER A 107 -3.21 -4.66 -1.13
N GLN A 108 -3.59 -3.39 -1.04
CA GLN A 108 -3.63 -2.47 -2.17
C GLN A 108 -2.36 -1.64 -2.33
N ALA A 109 -1.64 -1.35 -1.24
CA ALA A 109 -0.47 -0.50 -1.30
C ALA A 109 0.77 -1.23 -1.86
N THR A 110 1.54 -0.53 -2.70
CA THR A 110 2.83 -1.02 -3.20
C THR A 110 3.94 -0.65 -2.23
N ILE A 111 3.95 -1.27 -1.04
CA ILE A 111 4.94 -1.01 0.01
C ILE A 111 6.02 -2.10 -0.04
N SER A 112 7.27 -1.69 0.18
CA SER A 112 8.38 -2.64 0.26
C SER A 112 8.23 -3.56 1.48
N HIS A 113 8.77 -4.77 1.39
CA HIS A 113 8.71 -5.74 2.48
C HIS A 113 9.35 -5.20 3.77
N ASN A 114 10.50 -4.54 3.63
CA ASN A 114 11.24 -3.97 4.77
C ASN A 114 10.42 -2.90 5.50
N LYS A 115 9.72 -2.02 4.76
CA LYS A 115 8.85 -1.01 5.35
C LYS A 115 7.62 -1.61 6.04
N LEU A 116 7.04 -2.67 5.49
CA LEU A 116 5.95 -3.38 6.16
C LEU A 116 6.38 -3.98 7.49
N ALA A 117 7.57 -4.60 7.54
CA ALA A 117 8.12 -5.16 8.76
C ALA A 117 8.44 -4.07 9.81
N GLU A 118 8.91 -2.88 9.38
CA GLU A 118 9.10 -1.73 10.27
C GLU A 118 7.78 -1.27 10.91
N PHE A 119 6.72 -1.13 10.10
CA PHE A 119 5.40 -0.73 10.58
C PHE A 119 4.80 -1.73 11.56
N GLU A 120 4.90 -3.02 11.24
CA GLU A 120 4.47 -4.10 12.13
C GLU A 120 5.23 -4.09 13.45
N LYS A 121 6.57 -4.03 13.37
CA LYS A 121 7.45 -4.01 14.54
C LYS A 121 7.11 -2.88 15.49
N SER A 122 6.82 -1.68 14.96
CA SER A 122 6.44 -0.52 15.77
C SER A 122 5.20 -0.77 16.63
N TYR A 123 4.16 -1.38 16.05
CA TYR A 123 2.93 -1.69 16.77
C TYR A 123 3.11 -2.86 17.74
N ILE A 124 3.70 -3.97 17.28
CA ILE A 124 3.83 -5.16 18.12
C ILE A 124 4.76 -4.90 19.31
N ASN A 125 5.79 -4.05 19.17
CA ASN A 125 6.61 -3.60 20.31
C ASN A 125 5.79 -2.92 21.42
N GLN A 126 4.66 -2.30 21.10
CA GLN A 126 3.76 -1.69 22.08
C GLN A 126 2.74 -2.68 22.61
N LEU A 127 2.36 -3.67 21.79
CA LEU A 127 1.44 -4.74 22.18
C LEU A 127 2.06 -5.74 23.16
N LEU A 128 3.31 -6.16 22.93
CA LEU A 128 3.96 -7.22 23.72
C LEU A 128 3.96 -6.93 25.24
N PRO A 129 4.36 -5.72 25.70
CA PRO A 129 4.28 -5.39 27.14
C PRO A 129 2.87 -5.45 27.71
N LYS A 130 1.84 -5.11 26.91
CA LYS A 130 0.44 -5.19 27.33
C LYS A 130 -0.06 -6.62 27.48
N LEU A 131 0.63 -7.58 26.88
CA LEU A 131 0.35 -9.01 26.97
C LEU A 131 1.28 -9.74 27.97
N GLY A 132 2.14 -9.01 28.69
CA GLY A 132 3.07 -9.57 29.68
C GLY A 132 4.43 -10.02 29.11
N TYR A 133 4.73 -9.73 27.84
CA TYR A 133 6.01 -10.08 27.20
C TYR A 133 6.98 -8.89 27.16
N THR A 134 8.27 -9.18 26.99
CA THR A 134 9.28 -8.14 26.77
C THR A 134 9.07 -7.47 25.41
N ARG A 135 9.38 -6.16 25.32
CA ARG A 135 9.28 -5.42 24.05
C ARG A 135 10.14 -6.02 22.93
N ASN A 136 11.29 -6.59 23.30
CA ASN A 136 12.26 -7.17 22.37
C ASN A 136 12.06 -8.68 22.16
N PHE A 137 10.85 -9.20 22.40
CA PHE A 137 10.56 -10.62 22.23
C PHE A 137 10.89 -11.09 20.80
N PRO A 138 11.55 -12.26 20.62
CA PRO A 138 12.00 -12.72 19.31
C PRO A 138 10.86 -12.80 18.29
N ARG A 139 11.00 -12.09 17.16
CA ARG A 139 9.95 -11.99 16.12
C ARG A 139 9.60 -13.32 15.49
N ALA A 140 10.56 -14.23 15.37
CA ALA A 140 10.31 -15.58 14.91
C ALA A 140 9.26 -16.30 15.79
N VAL A 141 9.33 -16.11 17.11
CA VAL A 141 8.39 -16.71 18.08
C VAL A 141 7.07 -15.93 18.16
N VAL A 142 7.08 -14.63 17.88
CA VAL A 142 5.85 -13.83 17.78
C VAL A 142 4.94 -14.36 16.66
N HIS A 143 5.52 -14.67 15.51
CA HIS A 143 4.77 -15.04 14.30
C HIS A 143 4.66 -16.55 14.05
N ALA A 144 5.33 -17.38 14.85
CA ALA A 144 5.25 -18.82 14.72
C ALA A 144 3.91 -19.38 15.22
N LEU A 145 3.63 -20.63 14.84
CA LEU A 145 2.39 -21.34 15.14
C LEU A 145 2.19 -21.55 16.64
N VAL A 146 0.96 -21.34 17.11
CA VAL A 146 0.59 -21.56 18.53
C VAL A 146 0.83 -23.02 18.94
N GLU A 147 0.65 -23.97 18.02
CA GLU A 147 0.95 -25.40 18.22
C GLU A 147 2.40 -25.68 18.62
N LEU A 148 3.33 -24.81 18.23
CA LEU A 148 4.75 -24.89 18.59
C LEU A 148 5.10 -24.07 19.85
N GLY A 149 4.10 -23.60 20.59
CA GLY A 149 4.29 -22.77 21.80
C GLY A 149 4.58 -21.29 21.52
N ALA A 150 4.35 -20.83 20.29
CA ALA A 150 4.53 -19.45 19.87
C ALA A 150 3.24 -18.60 20.01
N LEU A 151 3.33 -17.31 19.72
CA LEU A 151 2.22 -16.36 19.95
C LEU A 151 1.20 -16.28 18.81
N GLY A 152 1.51 -16.83 17.62
CA GLY A 152 0.56 -16.92 16.51
C GLY A 152 0.12 -15.60 15.89
N PHE A 153 0.91 -14.52 16.02
CA PHE A 153 0.55 -13.24 15.43
C PHE A 153 0.66 -13.27 13.91
N ASN A 154 -0.36 -12.74 13.23
CA ASN A 154 -0.38 -12.62 11.77
C ASN A 154 0.76 -11.71 11.29
N HIS A 155 1.55 -12.21 10.33
CA HIS A 155 2.72 -11.52 9.80
C HIS A 155 2.41 -10.75 8.50
N TYR A 156 2.74 -9.46 8.45
CA TYR A 156 2.39 -8.60 7.32
C TYR A 156 2.93 -9.01 5.95
N PRO A 157 4.20 -9.41 5.84
CA PRO A 157 4.77 -10.00 4.64
C PRO A 157 3.96 -11.12 3.99
N GLN A 158 3.19 -11.89 4.76
CA GLN A 158 2.39 -12.99 4.23
C GLN A 158 1.14 -12.50 3.46
N TYR A 159 0.71 -11.26 3.66
CA TYR A 159 -0.39 -10.65 2.90
C TYR A 159 0.02 -10.18 1.50
N LYS A 160 1.33 -10.21 1.16
CA LYS A 160 1.71 -10.23 -0.25
C LYS A 160 1.36 -11.62 -0.78
N VAL A 161 0.13 -11.74 -1.27
CA VAL A 161 -0.22 -12.72 -2.31
C VAL A 161 0.98 -12.77 -3.26
N LYS A 162 1.52 -13.97 -3.53
CA LYS A 162 2.49 -14.19 -4.60
C LYS A 162 1.88 -13.57 -5.87
N ARG A 163 2.14 -12.29 -6.12
CA ARG A 163 1.86 -11.64 -7.38
C ARG A 163 2.91 -12.21 -8.32
N ASN A 164 2.70 -13.47 -8.71
CA ASN A 164 3.29 -14.08 -9.89
C ASN A 164 2.72 -13.33 -11.10
N VAL A 165 3.03 -12.05 -11.22
CA VAL A 165 2.96 -11.37 -12.50
C VAL A 165 4.29 -11.70 -13.17
N SER A 166 4.41 -12.97 -13.58
CA SER A 166 5.21 -13.28 -14.74
C SER A 166 4.46 -12.61 -15.87
N ILE A 167 4.88 -11.39 -16.24
CA ILE A 167 4.51 -10.85 -17.55
C ILE A 167 5.19 -11.83 -18.52
N LYS A 168 4.48 -12.89 -18.91
CA LYS A 168 4.84 -13.61 -20.13
C LYS A 168 4.72 -12.55 -21.20
N SER A 169 5.85 -12.16 -21.76
CA SER A 169 6.00 -11.18 -22.83
C SER A 169 5.43 -11.68 -24.16
N SER A 170 4.29 -12.38 -24.14
CA SER A 170 3.68 -13.04 -25.30
C SER A 170 2.28 -12.49 -25.58
N MET A 171 2.14 -11.16 -25.65
CA MET A 171 0.88 -10.55 -26.10
C MET A 171 1.05 -9.15 -26.69
N PHE A 172 2.10 -8.96 -27.50
CA PHE A 172 2.19 -7.83 -28.42
C PHE A 172 2.87 -8.26 -29.72
N ASP A 173 2.27 -9.22 -30.42
CA ASP A 173 2.46 -9.31 -31.87
C ASP A 173 1.58 -8.23 -32.51
N PHE A 174 2.11 -7.00 -32.53
CA PHE A 174 1.64 -6.03 -33.49
C PHE A 174 2.28 -6.39 -34.83
N ASN A 175 1.42 -6.83 -35.76
CA ASN A 175 1.67 -6.96 -37.19
C ASN A 175 2.77 -6.01 -37.67
N LYS A 176 3.86 -6.59 -38.18
CA LYS A 176 4.71 -5.89 -39.14
C LYS A 176 4.13 -6.09 -40.55
N PRO A 177 4.25 -5.08 -41.43
CA PRO A 177 3.78 -5.16 -42.81
C PRO A 177 4.52 -6.24 -43.61
#